data_AF-A0A524GLL7-F1
#
_entry.id   AF-A0A524GLL7-F1
#
_cell.length_a   1.000
_cell.length_b   1.000
_cell.length_c   1.000
_cell.angle_alpha   90.00
_cell.angle_beta   90.00
_cell.angle_gamma   90.00
#
_symmetry.space_group_name_H-M   'P 1'
#
loop_
_entity.id
_entity.type
_entity.pdbx_description
1 polymer ?
#
loop_
_entity_poly.entity_id
_entity_poly.type
_entity_poly.pdbx_seq_one_letter_code
_entity_poly.pdbx_strand_id
1 'polypeptide(L)'
;MRFLAMILIFIVSCSSPKRSPDNVSGQKPAGVPDRLPDQDKPPIKDSIPGFVRFDQQEEVMLEALNGLSEFDRLQTRFIMCSDQFNADGIDAVKDCKDGVTKALNSISQEINLDEPKAIGPASSIMQVNLKDFGLTPSKWRLIEAADPFKFTSETVRGKTLQFLTQTVRPFINGSNFAETALVKAYYGIEEVPISFKAFQASIGVNLQQDFDNRDSDLVVFGMNESIIAANRQYRLIVRAKGTFGALWCTQDTDDQQIAPVNIEGQLVNLKNVLEAPFPLEARSKKTAVSNAGECIYVKKNGMLGFALFDAAGIRQDFAPTNIVQDTASASRGLSSTITNARACYRCHATGFIPLKDSIGPHIAANTGFNALDKQLGRLFFKPAAVGAAFFKKDNADYAKALADLQVDNPTEDAVNALTDKLRLEQDINQVAGMLGITAQELQVGLQSSTDASAIIGTLLQPSVKVNLQALIDGLPILINDMNLFKDDQ
;
A
#
# COMPACT_ATOMS: atom_id res chain seq x y z
N MET A 1 -64.10 -36.67 -10.38
CA MET A 1 -63.60 -35.32 -10.71
C MET A 1 -62.80 -34.80 -9.51
N ARG A 2 -61.47 -34.91 -9.56
CA ARG A 2 -60.54 -34.28 -8.60
C ARG A 2 -59.47 -33.61 -9.45
N PHE A 3 -59.43 -32.28 -9.41
CA PHE A 3 -58.46 -31.46 -10.15
C PHE A 3 -57.12 -31.48 -9.40
N LEU A 4 -56.08 -31.91 -10.10
CA LEU A 4 -54.69 -31.85 -9.66
C LEU A 4 -54.18 -30.43 -9.95
N ALA A 5 -53.88 -29.64 -8.92
CA ALA A 5 -53.26 -28.33 -9.06
C ALA A 5 -51.74 -28.50 -9.19
N MET A 6 -51.22 -28.24 -10.39
CA MET A 6 -49.80 -28.28 -10.73
C MET A 6 -49.14 -26.99 -10.25
N ILE A 7 -48.32 -27.08 -9.21
CA ILE A 7 -47.51 -25.96 -8.70
C ILE A 7 -46.30 -25.81 -9.64
N LEU A 8 -46.32 -24.78 -10.48
CA LEU A 8 -45.20 -24.36 -11.31
C LEU A 8 -44.19 -23.60 -10.42
N ILE A 9 -43.07 -24.23 -10.10
CA ILE A 9 -41.93 -23.57 -9.46
C ILE A 9 -41.18 -22.78 -10.55
N PHE A 10 -41.37 -21.47 -10.57
CA PHE A 10 -40.51 -20.56 -11.33
C PHE A 10 -39.16 -20.47 -10.63
N ILE A 11 -38.18 -21.24 -11.12
CA ILE A 11 -36.77 -21.01 -10.82
C ILE A 11 -36.38 -19.73 -11.57
N VAL A 12 -36.45 -18.58 -10.88
CA VAL A 12 -35.82 -17.36 -11.34
C VAL A 12 -34.31 -17.57 -11.21
N SER A 13 -33.70 -18.03 -12.31
CA SER A 13 -32.25 -17.97 -12.50
C SER A 13 -31.85 -16.49 -12.48
N CYS A 14 -31.39 -15.99 -11.33
CA CYS A 14 -30.53 -14.82 -11.29
C CYS A 14 -29.22 -15.18 -12.00
N SER A 15 -29.23 -15.13 -13.33
CA SER A 15 -27.99 -15.03 -14.10
C SER A 15 -27.36 -13.71 -13.69
N SER A 16 -26.32 -13.78 -12.86
CA SER A 16 -25.38 -12.67 -12.71
C SER A 16 -25.06 -12.14 -14.10
N PRO A 17 -25.10 -10.83 -14.35
CA PRO A 17 -24.62 -10.32 -15.63
C PRO A 17 -23.19 -10.84 -15.76
N LYS A 18 -22.94 -11.64 -16.80
CA LYS A 18 -21.58 -11.96 -17.21
C LYS A 18 -20.90 -10.60 -17.34
N ARG A 19 -20.01 -10.26 -16.39
CA ARG A 19 -19.05 -9.18 -16.59
C ARG A 19 -18.37 -9.54 -17.90
N SER A 20 -18.69 -8.77 -18.94
CA SER A 20 -17.83 -8.71 -20.10
C SER A 20 -16.42 -8.48 -19.56
N PRO A 21 -15.39 -9.20 -20.02
CA PRO A 21 -14.02 -8.82 -19.70
C PRO A 21 -13.89 -7.34 -20.03
N ASP A 22 -13.40 -6.58 -19.05
CA ASP A 22 -13.27 -5.14 -19.13
C ASP A 22 -12.61 -4.77 -20.45
N ASN A 23 -13.40 -4.16 -21.31
CA ASN A 23 -13.02 -3.72 -22.63
C ASN A 23 -12.26 -2.39 -22.53
N VAL A 24 -11.28 -2.33 -21.62
CA VAL A 24 -10.13 -1.44 -21.80
C VAL A 24 -9.24 -2.20 -22.77
N SER A 25 -9.55 -2.03 -24.07
CA SER A 25 -8.73 -2.47 -25.19
C SER A 25 -7.25 -2.30 -24.83
N GLY A 26 -6.43 -3.33 -24.85
CA GLY A 26 -5.91 -3.91 -26.10
C GLY A 26 -4.93 -2.98 -26.83
N GLN A 27 -4.91 -1.68 -26.50
CA GLN A 27 -3.90 -0.77 -27.00
C GLN A 27 -2.62 -0.97 -26.20
N LYS A 28 -1.62 -1.41 -26.96
CA LYS A 28 -0.22 -1.37 -26.61
C LYS A 28 0.16 0.06 -26.16
N PRO A 29 0.85 0.25 -25.02
CA PRO A 29 1.26 1.57 -24.56
C PRO A 29 2.17 2.26 -25.57
N ALA A 30 2.06 3.58 -25.67
CA ALA A 30 3.03 4.38 -26.42
C ALA A 30 4.44 4.15 -25.86
N GLY A 31 5.43 3.96 -26.74
CA GLY A 31 6.82 3.68 -26.37
C GLY A 31 7.24 2.21 -26.41
N VAL A 32 6.29 1.26 -26.36
CA VAL A 32 6.64 -0.16 -26.55
C VAL A 32 7.02 -0.40 -28.03
N PRO A 33 8.07 -1.19 -28.36
CA PRO A 33 8.46 -1.49 -29.74
C PRO A 33 7.40 -2.26 -30.53
N ASP A 34 7.18 -1.95 -31.82
CA ASP A 34 6.17 -2.62 -32.70
C ASP A 34 6.62 -4.00 -33.22
N ARG A 35 7.91 -4.24 -33.16
CA ARG A 35 8.55 -5.49 -33.56
C ARG A 35 9.77 -5.73 -32.68
N LEU A 36 10.25 -6.96 -32.68
CA LEU A 36 11.55 -7.29 -32.09
C LEU A 36 12.64 -6.42 -32.73
N PRO A 37 13.67 -5.98 -31.96
CA PRO A 37 14.83 -5.33 -32.53
C PRO A 37 15.51 -6.24 -33.56
N ASP A 38 15.92 -5.65 -34.69
CA ASP A 38 16.67 -6.36 -35.76
C ASP A 38 18.17 -6.47 -35.45
N GLN A 39 18.64 -5.79 -34.39
CA GLN A 39 20.04 -5.71 -33.99
C GLN A 39 20.42 -6.91 -33.10
N ASP A 40 21.66 -7.38 -33.24
CA ASP A 40 22.20 -8.38 -32.33
C ASP A 40 22.39 -7.78 -30.93
N LYS A 41 22.13 -8.60 -29.91
CA LYS A 41 22.39 -8.23 -28.51
C LYS A 41 23.91 -8.03 -28.32
N PRO A 42 24.37 -6.90 -27.75
CA PRO A 42 25.77 -6.76 -27.40
C PRO A 42 26.25 -7.83 -26.42
N PRO A 43 27.55 -8.19 -26.40
CA PRO A 43 28.11 -9.08 -25.38
C PRO A 43 27.85 -8.55 -23.96
N ILE A 44 27.62 -9.45 -23.02
CA ILE A 44 27.50 -9.11 -21.61
C ILE A 44 28.88 -8.75 -21.07
N LYS A 45 28.98 -7.68 -20.28
CA LYS A 45 30.21 -7.25 -19.62
C LYS A 45 30.66 -8.29 -18.59
N ASP A 46 31.96 -8.33 -18.36
CA ASP A 46 32.58 -9.28 -17.42
C ASP A 46 31.92 -9.21 -16.03
N SER A 47 31.72 -10.39 -15.43
CA SER A 47 31.17 -10.53 -14.09
C SER A 47 32.11 -9.97 -13.05
N ILE A 48 31.56 -9.23 -12.09
CA ILE A 48 32.28 -8.74 -10.92
C ILE A 48 31.84 -9.60 -9.73
N PRO A 49 32.76 -10.24 -8.99
CA PRO A 49 32.38 -11.04 -7.81
C PRO A 49 31.58 -10.19 -6.80
N GLY A 50 30.44 -10.72 -6.36
CA GLY A 50 29.58 -10.03 -5.41
C GLY A 50 28.80 -8.83 -5.98
N PHE A 51 28.70 -8.71 -7.31
CA PHE A 51 28.01 -7.61 -7.96
C PHE A 51 27.31 -8.08 -9.25
N VAL A 52 26.06 -7.65 -9.46
CA VAL A 52 25.24 -7.98 -10.63
C VAL A 52 25.06 -6.74 -11.49
N ARG A 53 25.62 -6.77 -12.70
CA ARG A 53 25.50 -5.67 -13.67
C ARG A 53 24.12 -5.63 -14.31
N PHE A 54 23.71 -4.47 -14.78
CA PHE A 54 22.38 -4.30 -15.39
C PHE A 54 22.14 -5.18 -16.62
N ASP A 55 23.11 -5.30 -17.52
CA ASP A 55 23.03 -6.15 -18.73
C ASP A 55 22.86 -7.64 -18.40
N GLN A 56 23.48 -8.11 -17.32
CA GLN A 56 23.29 -9.47 -16.78
C GLN A 56 21.84 -9.67 -16.29
N GLN A 57 21.26 -8.66 -15.64
CA GLN A 57 19.88 -8.72 -15.18
C GLN A 57 18.91 -8.82 -16.35
N GLU A 58 19.11 -8.01 -17.40
CA GLU A 58 18.29 -8.08 -18.61
C GLU A 58 18.38 -9.44 -19.32
N GLU A 59 19.59 -10.03 -19.41
CA GLU A 59 19.74 -11.35 -20.01
C GLU A 59 18.98 -12.42 -19.21
N VAL A 60 19.10 -12.43 -17.89
CA VAL A 60 18.37 -13.37 -17.02
C VAL A 60 16.85 -13.24 -17.21
N MET A 61 16.34 -12.01 -17.30
CA MET A 61 14.90 -11.78 -17.54
C MET A 61 14.47 -12.29 -18.91
N LEU A 62 15.29 -12.09 -19.95
CA LEU A 62 15.00 -12.58 -21.30
C LEU A 62 14.99 -14.11 -21.35
N GLU A 63 15.97 -14.77 -20.74
CA GLU A 63 16.01 -16.22 -20.61
C GLU A 63 14.76 -16.76 -19.91
N ALA A 64 14.32 -16.08 -18.84
CA ALA A 64 13.10 -16.43 -18.13
C ALA A 64 11.85 -16.31 -19.03
N LEU A 65 11.75 -15.24 -19.86
CA LEU A 65 10.63 -15.08 -20.80
C LEU A 65 10.67 -16.10 -21.94
N ASN A 66 11.85 -16.48 -22.43
CA ASN A 66 11.99 -17.43 -23.53
C ASN A 66 11.40 -18.81 -23.18
N GLY A 67 11.44 -19.20 -21.91
CA GLY A 67 10.81 -20.43 -21.40
C GLY A 67 9.28 -20.37 -21.26
N LEU A 68 8.65 -19.20 -21.47
CA LEU A 68 7.21 -19.01 -21.29
C LEU A 68 6.43 -18.99 -22.60
N SER A 69 5.13 -19.29 -22.50
CA SER A 69 4.16 -19.07 -23.58
C SER A 69 4.00 -17.57 -23.88
N GLU A 70 3.54 -17.21 -25.09
CA GLU A 70 3.26 -15.81 -25.43
C GLU A 70 2.30 -15.16 -24.42
N PHE A 71 1.25 -15.88 -24.02
CA PHE A 71 0.28 -15.39 -23.06
C PHE A 71 0.89 -15.12 -21.68
N ASP A 72 1.80 -15.97 -21.21
CA ASP A 72 2.44 -15.79 -19.90
C ASP A 72 3.49 -14.69 -19.92
N ARG A 73 4.17 -14.47 -21.06
CA ARG A 73 5.07 -13.32 -21.24
C ARG A 73 4.33 -12.00 -21.04
N LEU A 74 3.11 -11.86 -21.58
CA LEU A 74 2.28 -10.67 -21.40
C LEU A 74 1.93 -10.39 -19.93
N GLN A 75 1.83 -11.44 -19.11
CA GLN A 75 1.54 -11.34 -17.68
C GLN A 75 2.79 -11.27 -16.80
N THR A 76 3.98 -11.41 -17.37
CA THR A 76 5.21 -11.45 -16.58
C THR A 76 5.74 -10.04 -16.36
N ARG A 77 6.13 -9.74 -15.12
CA ARG A 77 6.88 -8.56 -14.71
C ARG A 77 8.04 -8.99 -13.82
N PHE A 78 9.02 -8.10 -13.66
CA PHE A 78 10.18 -8.37 -12.83
C PHE A 78 10.31 -7.30 -11.74
N ILE A 79 10.65 -7.72 -10.53
CA ILE A 79 10.98 -6.80 -9.45
C ILE A 79 12.41 -7.11 -9.01
N MET A 80 13.29 -6.12 -9.07
CA MET A 80 14.72 -6.30 -8.87
C MET A 80 15.08 -6.01 -7.41
N CYS A 81 15.80 -6.92 -6.79
CA CYS A 81 16.47 -6.79 -5.50
C CYS A 81 18.00 -6.79 -5.67
N SER A 82 18.49 -6.74 -6.91
CA SER A 82 19.92 -6.73 -7.23
C SER A 82 20.61 -5.46 -6.72
N ASP A 83 19.88 -4.35 -6.60
CA ASP A 83 20.37 -3.11 -5.97
C ASP A 83 20.74 -3.35 -4.50
N GLN A 84 19.93 -4.12 -3.79
CA GLN A 84 20.18 -4.51 -2.40
C GLN A 84 21.37 -5.46 -2.30
N PHE A 85 21.49 -6.41 -3.23
CA PHE A 85 22.67 -7.29 -3.31
C PHE A 85 23.96 -6.49 -3.55
N ASN A 86 23.91 -5.57 -4.51
CA ASN A 86 25.06 -4.76 -4.92
C ASN A 86 25.52 -3.79 -3.83
N ALA A 87 24.60 -3.27 -3.02
CA ALA A 87 24.90 -2.34 -1.94
C ALA A 87 25.30 -3.05 -0.63
N ASP A 88 24.53 -4.04 -0.22
CA ASP A 88 24.52 -4.58 1.15
C ASP A 88 24.75 -6.11 1.22
N GLY A 89 24.86 -6.79 0.07
CA GLY A 89 25.13 -8.24 0.00
C GLY A 89 23.88 -9.12 0.09
N ILE A 90 24.10 -10.43 0.26
CA ILE A 90 23.06 -11.47 0.11
C ILE A 90 21.92 -11.36 1.13
N ASP A 91 22.22 -10.96 2.37
CA ASP A 91 21.19 -10.88 3.43
C ASP A 91 20.14 -9.79 3.10
N ALA A 92 20.56 -8.69 2.47
CA ALA A 92 19.66 -7.62 2.04
C ALA A 92 18.71 -8.05 0.91
N VAL A 93 19.04 -9.10 0.15
CA VAL A 93 18.14 -9.69 -0.85
C VAL A 93 16.96 -10.37 -0.17
N LYS A 94 17.17 -11.01 0.99
CA LYS A 94 16.08 -11.62 1.76
C LYS A 94 15.08 -10.56 2.22
N ASP A 95 15.56 -9.48 2.84
CA ASP A 95 14.70 -8.38 3.29
C ASP A 95 13.88 -7.78 2.15
N CYS A 96 14.52 -7.63 0.98
CA CYS A 96 13.84 -7.15 -0.22
C CYS A 96 12.77 -8.13 -0.69
N LYS A 97 13.07 -9.43 -0.70
CA LYS A 97 12.12 -10.46 -1.11
C LYS A 97 10.91 -10.52 -0.18
N ASP A 98 11.11 -10.42 1.13
CA ASP A 98 10.04 -10.39 2.12
C ASP A 98 9.17 -9.14 1.95
N GLY A 99 9.80 -7.97 1.76
CA GLY A 99 9.10 -6.71 1.52
C GLY A 99 8.31 -6.69 0.21
N VAL A 100 8.88 -7.21 -0.88
CA VAL A 100 8.21 -7.32 -2.20
C VAL A 100 7.04 -8.31 -2.13
N THR A 101 7.25 -9.48 -1.52
CA THR A 101 6.22 -10.51 -1.38
C THR A 101 5.03 -9.98 -0.57
N LYS A 102 5.30 -9.32 0.56
CA LYS A 102 4.26 -8.66 1.34
C LYS A 102 3.56 -7.57 0.54
N ALA A 103 4.31 -6.69 -0.14
CA ALA A 103 3.73 -5.62 -0.95
C ALA A 103 2.81 -6.13 -2.08
N LEU A 104 3.21 -7.19 -2.79
CA LEU A 104 2.39 -7.84 -3.82
C LEU A 104 1.09 -8.41 -3.24
N ASN A 105 1.15 -9.13 -2.13
CA ASN A 105 -0.04 -9.70 -1.48
C ASN A 105 -0.93 -8.63 -0.85
N SER A 106 -0.33 -7.52 -0.41
CA SER A 106 -1.02 -6.33 0.08
C SER A 106 -1.84 -5.63 -0.99
N ILE A 107 -1.45 -5.68 -2.27
CA ILE A 107 -2.25 -5.17 -3.40
C ILE A 107 -2.98 -6.28 -4.18
N SER A 108 -2.87 -7.53 -3.73
CA SER A 108 -3.43 -8.68 -4.42
C SER A 108 -4.96 -8.64 -4.37
N GLN A 109 -5.55 -8.99 -5.50
CA GLN A 109 -6.97 -9.20 -5.67
C GLN A 109 -7.26 -10.70 -5.76
N GLU A 110 -6.46 -11.57 -5.15
CA GLU A 110 -6.70 -13.01 -5.03
C GLU A 110 -7.04 -13.42 -3.59
N ILE A 111 -7.69 -14.59 -3.44
CA ILE A 111 -8.00 -15.16 -2.13
C ILE A 111 -6.75 -15.87 -1.57
N ASN A 112 -5.98 -16.50 -2.45
CA ASN A 112 -4.77 -17.18 -2.05
C ASN A 112 -3.62 -16.18 -2.03
N LEU A 113 -2.70 -16.42 -1.11
CA LEU A 113 -1.41 -15.77 -1.07
C LEU A 113 -0.49 -16.44 -2.10
N ASP A 114 0.38 -15.66 -2.73
CA ASP A 114 1.35 -16.15 -3.71
C ASP A 114 2.73 -15.50 -3.51
N GLU A 115 3.77 -16.12 -4.04
CA GLU A 115 5.15 -15.66 -3.95
C GLU A 115 5.75 -15.52 -5.35
N PRO A 116 6.45 -14.41 -5.63
CA PRO A 116 7.16 -14.29 -6.89
C PRO A 116 8.32 -15.29 -6.97
N LYS A 117 8.55 -15.84 -8.16
CA LYS A 117 9.64 -16.78 -8.40
C LYS A 117 10.97 -16.03 -8.42
N ALA A 118 11.87 -16.35 -7.50
CA ALA A 118 13.22 -15.78 -7.51
C ALA A 118 14.11 -16.45 -8.59
N ILE A 119 14.79 -15.63 -9.38
CA ILE A 119 15.67 -16.04 -10.47
C ILE A 119 16.98 -15.24 -10.47
N GLY A 120 17.95 -15.67 -11.28
CA GLY A 120 19.20 -14.96 -11.49
C GLY A 120 20.24 -15.13 -10.38
N PRO A 121 21.40 -14.44 -10.52
CA PRO A 121 22.44 -14.41 -9.50
C PRO A 121 21.88 -13.97 -8.15
N ALA A 122 22.34 -14.59 -7.06
CA ALA A 122 21.87 -14.31 -5.69
C ALA A 122 20.34 -14.43 -5.48
N SER A 123 19.60 -15.01 -6.44
CA SER A 123 18.13 -15.00 -6.44
C SER A 123 17.56 -13.59 -6.30
N SER A 124 18.21 -12.60 -6.91
CA SER A 124 17.93 -11.18 -6.72
C SER A 124 16.88 -10.59 -7.67
N ILE A 125 16.27 -11.39 -8.56
CA ILE A 125 15.22 -10.92 -9.46
C ILE A 125 13.93 -11.72 -9.18
N MET A 126 12.85 -11.03 -8.85
CA MET A 126 11.54 -11.59 -8.59
C MET A 126 10.72 -11.60 -9.89
N GLN A 127 10.55 -12.78 -10.48
CA GLN A 127 9.64 -13.00 -11.60
C GLN A 127 8.19 -13.07 -11.08
N VAL A 128 7.38 -12.10 -11.46
CA VAL A 128 5.99 -11.94 -11.06
C VAL A 128 5.09 -12.29 -12.24
N ASN A 129 4.16 -13.21 -12.05
CA ASN A 129 3.03 -13.38 -12.96
C ASN A 129 1.82 -12.64 -12.38
N LEU A 130 1.35 -11.62 -13.10
CA LEU A 130 0.30 -10.71 -12.61
C LEU A 130 -1.00 -11.44 -12.22
N LYS A 131 -1.32 -12.55 -12.89
CA LYS A 131 -2.54 -13.34 -12.61
C LYS A 131 -2.55 -13.93 -11.21
N ASP A 132 -1.39 -14.31 -10.70
CA ASP A 132 -1.24 -14.98 -9.40
C ASP A 132 -1.62 -14.02 -8.26
N PHE A 133 -1.61 -12.71 -8.53
CA PHE A 133 -2.03 -11.65 -7.62
C PHE A 133 -3.35 -10.97 -8.05
N GLY A 134 -4.04 -11.49 -9.07
CA GLY A 134 -5.28 -10.88 -9.57
C GLY A 134 -5.05 -9.49 -10.18
N LEU A 135 -3.80 -9.20 -10.56
CA LEU A 135 -3.40 -7.98 -11.23
C LEU A 135 -3.56 -8.15 -12.74
N THR A 136 -3.75 -7.01 -13.41
CA THR A 136 -3.84 -6.94 -14.87
C THR A 136 -2.72 -6.07 -15.41
N PRO A 137 -2.39 -6.17 -16.72
CA PRO A 137 -1.50 -5.21 -17.35
C PRO A 137 -1.95 -3.74 -17.18
N SER A 138 -3.26 -3.47 -17.12
CA SER A 138 -3.76 -2.11 -16.86
C SER A 138 -3.48 -1.63 -15.43
N LYS A 139 -3.58 -2.50 -14.41
CA LYS A 139 -3.20 -2.16 -13.04
C LYS A 139 -1.68 -1.96 -12.91
N TRP A 140 -0.88 -2.78 -13.60
CA TRP A 140 0.57 -2.57 -13.65
C TRP A 140 0.93 -1.19 -14.24
N ARG A 141 0.22 -0.74 -15.28
CA ARG A 141 0.45 0.61 -15.85
C ARG A 141 0.21 1.74 -14.86
N LEU A 142 -0.62 1.54 -13.82
CA LEU A 142 -0.75 2.53 -12.74
C LEU A 142 0.55 2.67 -11.94
N ILE A 143 1.26 1.55 -11.72
CA ILE A 143 2.58 1.53 -11.09
C ILE A 143 3.59 2.23 -12.00
N GLU A 144 3.63 1.89 -13.30
CA GLU A 144 4.53 2.54 -14.27
C GLU A 144 4.30 4.07 -14.35
N ALA A 145 3.04 4.51 -14.34
CA ALA A 145 2.69 5.92 -14.41
C ALA A 145 3.12 6.70 -13.15
N ALA A 146 3.08 6.04 -12.00
CA ALA A 146 3.37 6.63 -10.69
C ALA A 146 4.85 6.55 -10.29
N ASP A 147 5.63 5.68 -10.92
CA ASP A 147 7.06 5.49 -10.65
C ASP A 147 7.82 6.83 -10.88
N PRO A 148 8.49 7.36 -9.85
CA PRO A 148 9.19 8.64 -9.93
C PRO A 148 10.48 8.59 -10.76
N PHE A 149 11.17 7.46 -10.80
CA PHE A 149 12.48 7.35 -11.43
C PHE A 149 12.39 7.18 -12.94
N LYS A 150 11.30 6.57 -13.39
CA LYS A 150 10.94 6.44 -14.80
C LYS A 150 11.98 5.77 -15.71
N PHE A 151 12.77 4.86 -15.16
CA PHE A 151 13.80 4.15 -15.92
C PHE A 151 13.18 3.31 -17.04
N THR A 152 13.64 3.53 -18.27
CA THR A 152 13.29 2.72 -19.44
C THR A 152 14.58 2.27 -20.10
N SER A 153 14.70 0.97 -20.35
CA SER A 153 15.87 0.42 -21.04
C SER A 153 15.66 0.43 -22.56
N GLU A 154 16.52 1.15 -23.24
CA GLU A 154 16.59 1.31 -24.69
C GLU A 154 17.63 0.39 -25.35
N THR A 155 18.26 -0.49 -24.57
CA THR A 155 19.12 -1.57 -25.09
C THR A 155 18.29 -2.52 -25.96
N VAL A 156 18.94 -3.30 -26.82
CA VAL A 156 18.32 -4.38 -27.60
C VAL A 156 17.62 -5.37 -26.67
N ARG A 157 18.22 -5.68 -25.51
CA ARG A 157 17.62 -6.55 -24.50
C ARG A 157 16.37 -5.93 -23.87
N GLY A 158 16.47 -4.68 -23.44
CA GLY A 158 15.38 -3.92 -22.85
C GLY A 158 14.20 -3.78 -23.80
N LYS A 159 14.44 -3.40 -25.05
CA LYS A 159 13.41 -3.34 -26.11
C LYS A 159 12.77 -4.70 -26.39
N THR A 160 13.55 -5.77 -26.34
CA THR A 160 13.02 -7.13 -26.45
C THR A 160 12.12 -7.49 -25.26
N LEU A 161 12.53 -7.17 -24.03
CA LEU A 161 11.69 -7.36 -22.83
C LEU A 161 10.38 -6.57 -22.95
N GLN A 162 10.45 -5.30 -23.36
CA GLN A 162 9.29 -4.45 -23.57
C GLN A 162 8.33 -5.04 -24.61
N PHE A 163 8.86 -5.51 -25.74
CA PHE A 163 8.07 -6.17 -26.79
C PHE A 163 7.40 -7.45 -26.27
N LEU A 164 8.15 -8.33 -25.59
CA LEU A 164 7.60 -9.61 -25.12
C LEU A 164 6.56 -9.46 -24.02
N THR A 165 6.69 -8.45 -23.17
CA THR A 165 5.76 -8.17 -22.05
C THR A 165 4.67 -7.16 -22.41
N GLN A 166 4.77 -6.54 -23.58
CA GLN A 166 3.91 -5.45 -24.08
C GLN A 166 3.74 -4.30 -23.07
N THR A 167 4.85 -3.90 -22.45
CA THR A 167 4.91 -2.87 -21.40
C THR A 167 6.18 -2.05 -21.55
N VAL A 168 6.14 -0.76 -21.18
CA VAL A 168 7.33 0.11 -21.30
C VAL A 168 8.33 -0.21 -20.18
N ARG A 169 7.85 -0.62 -19.00
CA ARG A 169 8.71 -0.97 -17.86
C ARG A 169 8.43 -2.39 -17.39
N PRO A 170 9.11 -3.38 -18.00
CA PRO A 170 8.96 -4.78 -17.60
C PRO A 170 9.54 -5.06 -16.22
N PHE A 171 10.42 -4.19 -15.72
CA PHE A 171 11.07 -4.32 -14.42
C PHE A 171 11.03 -3.02 -13.60
N ILE A 172 11.20 -3.16 -12.28
CA ILE A 172 11.29 -2.05 -11.31
C ILE A 172 12.10 -2.50 -10.08
N ASN A 173 12.87 -1.62 -9.43
CA ASN A 173 13.57 -1.94 -8.17
C ASN A 173 12.56 -2.20 -7.04
N GLY A 174 12.83 -3.14 -6.14
CA GLY A 174 11.90 -3.61 -5.11
C GLY A 174 11.43 -2.53 -4.15
N SER A 175 12.35 -1.69 -3.68
CA SER A 175 12.03 -0.55 -2.84
C SER A 175 11.15 0.48 -3.55
N ASN A 176 11.46 0.78 -4.81
CA ASN A 176 10.67 1.68 -5.65
C ASN A 176 9.29 1.10 -6.00
N PHE A 177 9.21 -0.23 -6.22
CA PHE A 177 7.94 -0.92 -6.43
C PHE A 177 7.04 -0.78 -5.21
N ALA A 178 7.53 -1.13 -4.02
CA ALA A 178 6.74 -1.07 -2.79
C ALA A 178 6.27 0.37 -2.50
N GLU A 179 7.17 1.35 -2.66
CA GLU A 179 6.84 2.77 -2.52
C GLU A 179 5.77 3.21 -3.53
N THR A 180 5.95 2.89 -4.81
CA THR A 180 5.04 3.32 -5.87
C THR A 180 3.69 2.63 -5.80
N ALA A 181 3.67 1.32 -5.61
CA ALA A 181 2.47 0.50 -5.59
C ALA A 181 1.61 0.77 -4.35
N LEU A 182 2.22 0.95 -3.17
CA LEU A 182 1.50 1.12 -1.92
C LEU A 182 1.18 2.57 -1.57
N VAL A 183 1.85 3.55 -2.17
CA VAL A 183 1.55 4.96 -1.92
C VAL A 183 0.80 5.58 -3.08
N LYS A 184 1.40 5.59 -4.27
CA LYS A 184 0.93 6.44 -5.38
C LYS A 184 -0.12 5.75 -6.25
N ALA A 185 0.03 4.45 -6.49
CA ALA A 185 -0.88 3.67 -7.33
C ALA A 185 -1.95 2.92 -6.52
N TYR A 186 -1.80 2.85 -5.20
CA TYR A 186 -2.56 1.96 -4.31
C TYR A 186 -4.06 2.03 -4.53
N TYR A 187 -4.65 3.23 -4.46
CA TYR A 187 -6.10 3.38 -4.59
C TYR A 187 -6.65 3.01 -5.97
N GLY A 188 -5.84 3.18 -7.02
CA GLY A 188 -6.23 2.75 -8.37
C GLY A 188 -6.16 1.23 -8.52
N ILE A 189 -5.18 0.58 -7.88
CA ILE A 189 -5.00 -0.87 -7.92
C ILE A 189 -6.07 -1.59 -7.08
N GLU A 190 -6.30 -1.10 -5.86
CA GLU A 190 -7.29 -1.62 -4.91
C GLU A 190 -8.72 -1.18 -5.23
N GLU A 191 -8.89 -0.26 -6.18
CA GLU A 191 -10.20 0.28 -6.59
C GLU A 191 -11.00 0.86 -5.42
N VAL A 192 -10.30 1.44 -4.42
CA VAL A 192 -10.93 2.05 -3.24
C VAL A 192 -11.82 3.20 -3.68
N PRO A 193 -13.13 3.21 -3.40
CA PRO A 193 -14.01 4.29 -3.83
C PRO A 193 -13.63 5.67 -3.27
N ILE A 194 -13.95 6.73 -4.01
CA ILE A 194 -13.63 8.12 -3.62
C ILE A 194 -14.40 8.60 -2.38
N SER A 195 -15.59 8.05 -2.11
CA SER A 195 -16.39 8.43 -0.95
C SER A 195 -16.44 7.32 0.09
N PHE A 196 -16.44 7.70 1.36
CA PHE A 196 -16.47 6.77 2.49
C PHE A 196 -17.69 5.84 2.43
N LYS A 197 -18.86 6.37 2.08
CA LYS A 197 -20.09 5.58 1.91
C LYS A 197 -19.96 4.53 0.81
N ALA A 198 -19.36 4.89 -0.34
CA ALA A 198 -19.15 3.93 -1.42
C ALA A 198 -18.10 2.87 -1.03
N PHE A 199 -17.06 3.27 -0.30
CA PHE A 199 -16.05 2.36 0.24
C PHE A 199 -16.65 1.35 1.24
N GLN A 200 -17.46 1.81 2.19
CA GLN A 200 -18.19 0.92 3.10
C GLN A 200 -19.01 -0.12 2.33
N ALA A 201 -19.77 0.34 1.33
CA ALA A 201 -20.57 -0.54 0.49
C ALA A 201 -19.71 -1.56 -0.30
N SER A 202 -18.54 -1.15 -0.81
CA SER A 202 -17.66 -2.07 -1.57
C SER A 202 -17.08 -3.19 -0.71
N ILE A 203 -17.02 -3.02 0.61
CA ILE A 203 -16.57 -4.05 1.56
C ILE A 203 -17.71 -4.65 2.39
N GLY A 204 -18.97 -4.42 1.99
CA GLY A 204 -20.16 -5.01 2.61
C GLY A 204 -20.55 -4.42 3.96
N VAL A 205 -20.12 -3.20 4.27
CA VAL A 205 -20.44 -2.49 5.53
C VAL A 205 -21.55 -1.47 5.27
N ASN A 206 -22.51 -1.37 6.20
CA ASN A 206 -23.48 -0.31 6.24
C ASN A 206 -23.67 0.18 7.68
N LEU A 207 -22.79 1.08 8.13
CA LEU A 207 -22.78 1.53 9.53
C LEU A 207 -24.14 2.03 9.99
N GLN A 208 -24.86 2.83 9.18
CA GLN A 208 -26.16 3.33 9.60
C GLN A 208 -27.15 2.19 9.87
N GLN A 209 -27.17 1.17 9.02
CA GLN A 209 -28.02 -0.01 9.23
C GLN A 209 -27.55 -0.82 10.44
N ASP A 210 -26.25 -0.97 10.65
CA ASP A 210 -25.69 -1.70 11.79
C ASP A 210 -26.05 -1.01 13.12
N PHE A 211 -25.98 0.33 13.16
CA PHE A 211 -26.42 1.13 14.30
C PHE A 211 -27.93 1.02 14.54
N ASP A 212 -28.73 1.15 13.49
CA ASP A 212 -30.20 1.06 13.57
C ASP A 212 -30.66 -0.33 14.07
N ASN A 213 -29.99 -1.39 13.61
CA ASN A 213 -30.27 -2.77 13.98
C ASN A 213 -29.62 -3.20 15.32
N ARG A 214 -28.71 -2.39 15.85
CA ARG A 214 -27.91 -2.69 17.05
C ARG A 214 -27.11 -3.98 16.88
N ASP A 215 -26.43 -4.11 15.76
CA ASP A 215 -25.65 -5.31 15.43
C ASP A 215 -24.65 -5.63 16.55
N SER A 216 -24.58 -6.91 16.95
CA SER A 216 -23.65 -7.38 17.97
C SER A 216 -22.17 -7.25 17.58
N ASP A 217 -21.88 -7.24 16.27
CA ASP A 217 -20.55 -7.04 15.71
C ASP A 217 -20.16 -5.56 15.57
N LEU A 218 -21.09 -4.63 15.79
CA LEU A 218 -20.81 -3.21 15.83
C LEU A 218 -20.28 -2.81 17.21
N VAL A 219 -19.07 -2.24 17.23
CA VAL A 219 -18.41 -1.81 18.46
C VAL A 219 -17.83 -0.42 18.28
N VAL A 220 -17.99 0.41 19.31
CA VAL A 220 -17.30 1.69 19.42
C VAL A 220 -16.32 1.60 20.58
N PHE A 221 -15.10 2.05 20.33
CA PHE A 221 -14.08 2.23 21.33
C PHE A 221 -13.72 3.71 21.43
N GLY A 222 -13.45 4.19 22.63
CA GLY A 222 -12.86 5.51 22.81
C GLY A 222 -11.61 5.46 23.67
N MET A 223 -10.62 6.24 23.27
CA MET A 223 -9.36 6.42 24.01
C MET A 223 -9.22 7.83 24.53
N ASN A 224 -8.64 7.94 25.72
CA ASN A 224 -8.34 9.20 26.39
C ASN A 224 -7.03 9.86 25.93
N GLU A 225 -6.09 9.05 25.43
CA GLU A 225 -4.83 9.53 24.86
C GLU A 225 -4.46 8.68 23.63
N SER A 226 -4.27 9.32 22.49
CA SER A 226 -3.70 8.69 21.29
C SER A 226 -2.23 9.07 21.12
N ILE A 227 -1.39 8.08 20.79
CA ILE A 227 0.04 8.29 20.53
C ILE A 227 0.33 8.90 19.16
N ILE A 228 -0.65 8.88 18.25
CA ILE A 228 -0.53 9.47 16.91
C ILE A 228 -1.41 10.70 16.72
N ALA A 229 -2.36 11.01 17.61
CA ALA A 229 -3.11 12.26 17.51
C ALA A 229 -2.21 13.44 17.87
N ALA A 230 -2.32 14.53 17.11
CA ALA A 230 -1.72 15.79 17.50
C ALA A 230 -2.20 16.16 18.91
N ASN A 231 -1.29 16.64 19.76
CA ASN A 231 -1.57 17.01 21.15
C ASN A 231 -2.17 15.88 22.03
N ARG A 232 -2.02 14.61 21.64
CA ARG A 232 -2.48 13.40 22.37
C ARG A 232 -3.99 13.40 22.68
N GLN A 233 -4.78 13.94 21.75
CA GLN A 233 -6.23 14.06 21.90
C GLN A 233 -6.97 12.71 21.98
N TYR A 234 -8.24 12.79 22.40
CA TYR A 234 -9.20 11.69 22.39
C TYR A 234 -9.45 11.20 20.96
N ARG A 235 -9.64 9.89 20.78
CA ARG A 235 -10.11 9.31 19.51
C ARG A 235 -11.26 8.35 19.75
N LEU A 236 -12.17 8.29 18.79
CA LEU A 236 -13.14 7.22 18.66
C LEU A 236 -12.71 6.27 17.57
N ILE A 237 -13.06 4.99 17.73
CA ILE A 237 -12.84 3.96 16.73
C ILE A 237 -14.12 3.15 16.60
N VAL A 238 -14.62 3.05 15.37
CA VAL A 238 -15.79 2.25 15.03
C VAL A 238 -15.31 0.97 14.34
N ARG A 239 -15.66 -0.17 14.93
CA ARG A 239 -15.52 -1.49 14.32
C ARG A 239 -16.87 -1.93 13.77
N ALA A 240 -16.88 -2.38 12.52
CA ALA A 240 -18.01 -3.09 11.92
C ALA A 240 -17.54 -4.37 11.22
N LYS A 241 -18.48 -5.26 10.94
CA LYS A 241 -18.23 -6.48 10.16
C LYS A 241 -18.34 -6.19 8.68
N GLY A 242 -17.30 -6.54 7.92
CA GLY A 242 -17.30 -6.52 6.46
C GLY A 242 -17.40 -7.92 5.86
N THR A 243 -17.36 -8.00 4.53
CA THR A 243 -17.50 -9.24 3.77
C THR A 243 -16.44 -10.30 4.12
N PHE A 244 -15.18 -9.89 4.29
CA PHE A 244 -14.05 -10.81 4.50
C PHE A 244 -13.48 -10.77 5.93
N GLY A 245 -14.00 -9.92 6.79
CA GLY A 245 -13.49 -9.74 8.14
C GLY A 245 -14.05 -8.48 8.78
N ALA A 246 -13.20 -7.65 9.38
CA ALA A 246 -13.63 -6.42 10.03
C ALA A 246 -13.18 -5.18 9.27
N LEU A 247 -13.95 -4.10 9.45
CA LEU A 247 -13.56 -2.72 9.19
C LEU A 247 -13.35 -2.03 10.53
N TRP A 248 -12.23 -1.34 10.67
CA TRP A 248 -11.93 -0.47 11.80
C TRP A 248 -11.63 0.93 11.26
N CYS A 249 -12.43 1.91 11.65
CA CYS A 249 -12.21 3.31 11.25
C CYS A 249 -12.10 4.20 12.47
N THR A 250 -11.10 5.06 12.49
CA THR A 250 -11.00 6.13 13.47
C THR A 250 -11.98 7.25 13.13
N GLN A 251 -12.42 7.98 14.14
CA GLN A 251 -13.06 9.27 14.00
C GLN A 251 -12.24 10.29 14.75
N ASP A 252 -11.54 11.13 13.98
CA ASP A 252 -10.51 12.03 14.47
C ASP A 252 -11.00 13.46 14.46
N THR A 253 -10.77 14.17 15.56
CA THR A 253 -11.15 15.58 15.72
C THR A 253 -9.92 16.47 15.66
N ASP A 254 -10.08 17.68 15.14
CA ASP A 254 -9.07 18.76 15.20
C ASP A 254 -9.33 19.65 16.43
N ASP A 255 -8.29 20.14 17.13
CA ASP A 255 -8.47 21.14 18.19
C ASP A 255 -8.65 22.57 17.65
N GLN A 256 -8.33 22.83 16.38
CA GLN A 256 -8.29 24.18 15.80
C GLN A 256 -9.52 24.58 14.96
N GLN A 257 -10.39 23.64 14.55
CA GLN A 257 -11.57 23.96 13.72
C GLN A 257 -12.80 24.37 14.52
N ILE A 258 -13.78 25.08 13.93
CA ILE A 258 -14.99 25.63 14.57
C ILE A 258 -16.10 24.57 14.68
N ALA A 259 -16.97 24.69 15.70
CA ALA A 259 -18.03 23.74 16.06
C ALA A 259 -18.99 23.40 14.89
N PRO A 260 -19.18 22.12 14.54
CA PRO A 260 -20.20 21.71 13.59
C PRO A 260 -21.60 21.79 14.21
N VAL A 261 -22.62 21.90 13.34
CA VAL A 261 -24.04 21.84 13.71
C VAL A 261 -24.51 20.39 13.76
N ASN A 262 -25.27 20.00 14.80
CA ASN A 262 -25.89 18.68 14.86
C ASN A 262 -27.03 18.52 13.83
N ILE A 263 -27.63 17.32 13.77
CA ILE A 263 -28.79 17.00 12.91
C ILE A 263 -30.03 17.89 13.17
N GLU A 264 -30.05 18.64 14.27
CA GLU A 264 -31.11 19.60 14.65
C GLU A 264 -30.69 21.06 14.40
N GLY A 265 -29.54 21.31 13.75
CA GLY A 265 -29.04 22.65 13.46
C GLY A 265 -28.48 23.42 14.66
N GLN A 266 -28.22 22.74 15.79
CA GLN A 266 -27.64 23.38 16.98
C GLN A 266 -26.11 23.35 16.94
N LEU A 267 -25.49 24.47 17.31
CA LEU A 267 -24.07 24.53 17.61
C LEU A 267 -23.81 23.69 18.87
N VAL A 268 -23.02 22.64 18.75
CA VAL A 268 -22.59 21.83 19.88
C VAL A 268 -21.07 21.72 19.84
N ASN A 269 -20.44 21.83 21.00
CA ASN A 269 -18.99 21.62 21.11
C ASN A 269 -18.68 20.12 21.06
N LEU A 270 -18.82 19.53 19.86
CA LEU A 270 -18.72 18.09 19.58
C LEU A 270 -17.27 17.59 19.40
N LYS A 271 -16.29 18.38 19.85
CA LYS A 271 -14.86 18.13 19.61
C LYS A 271 -14.17 17.36 20.73
N ASN A 272 -14.87 17.20 21.86
CA ASN A 272 -14.40 16.40 22.98
C ASN A 272 -15.20 15.10 23.04
N VAL A 273 -14.55 13.98 22.74
CA VAL A 273 -15.16 12.64 22.81
C VAL A 273 -15.71 12.34 24.22
N LEU A 274 -15.21 12.96 25.28
CA LEU A 274 -15.82 12.81 26.62
C LEU A 274 -17.21 13.44 26.73
N GLU A 275 -17.50 14.50 25.97
CA GLU A 275 -18.78 15.19 25.98
C GLU A 275 -19.74 14.68 24.92
N ALA A 276 -19.17 14.23 23.79
CA ALA A 276 -19.84 13.77 22.59
C ALA A 276 -19.25 12.43 22.09
N PRO A 277 -19.44 11.32 22.81
CA PRO A 277 -18.74 10.06 22.53
C PRO A 277 -19.32 9.25 21.37
N PHE A 278 -20.45 9.66 20.80
CA PHE A 278 -21.15 8.82 19.81
C PHE A 278 -20.78 9.20 18.38
N PRO A 279 -20.61 8.24 17.46
CA PRO A 279 -20.57 8.55 16.04
C PRO A 279 -21.95 9.02 15.56
N LEU A 280 -21.98 9.74 14.43
CA LEU A 280 -23.21 10.35 13.89
C LEU A 280 -24.32 9.32 13.64
N GLU A 281 -23.94 8.12 13.19
CA GLU A 281 -24.83 7.03 12.88
C GLU A 281 -25.63 6.53 14.10
N ALA A 282 -25.11 6.74 15.32
CA ALA A 282 -25.78 6.33 16.57
C ALA A 282 -26.98 7.23 16.95
N ARG A 283 -27.17 8.37 16.26
CA ARG A 283 -28.29 9.31 16.46
C ARG A 283 -28.44 9.82 17.91
N SER A 284 -27.34 9.93 18.66
CA SER A 284 -27.32 10.65 19.94
C SER A 284 -27.21 12.16 19.69
N LYS A 285 -27.74 12.98 20.61
CA LYS A 285 -27.48 14.43 20.62
C LYS A 285 -26.03 14.76 21.02
N LYS A 286 -25.29 13.79 21.56
CA LYS A 286 -23.89 13.86 21.98
C LYS A 286 -22.99 13.15 20.96
N THR A 287 -23.03 13.63 19.73
CA THR A 287 -22.35 13.01 18.58
C THR A 287 -21.03 13.69 18.26
N ALA A 288 -19.90 12.98 18.19
CA ALA A 288 -18.65 13.53 17.66
C ALA A 288 -18.78 13.83 16.17
N VAL A 289 -18.09 14.87 15.71
CA VAL A 289 -17.92 15.12 14.27
C VAL A 289 -16.47 14.88 13.91
N SER A 290 -16.27 13.96 12.97
CA SER A 290 -14.97 13.60 12.44
C SER A 290 -14.45 14.66 11.49
N ASN A 291 -13.21 15.11 11.68
CA ASN A 291 -12.47 15.95 10.75
C ASN A 291 -11.58 15.11 9.81
N ALA A 292 -11.21 13.90 10.22
CA ALA A 292 -10.53 12.90 9.41
C ALA A 292 -10.84 11.48 9.92
N GLY A 293 -10.52 10.46 9.13
CA GLY A 293 -10.61 9.07 9.54
C GLY A 293 -9.61 8.19 8.81
N GLU A 294 -9.01 7.27 9.56
CA GLU A 294 -8.11 6.22 9.09
C GLU A 294 -8.86 4.88 9.18
N CYS A 295 -9.04 4.22 8.05
CA CYS A 295 -9.76 2.96 7.95
C CYS A 295 -8.82 1.82 7.59
N ILE A 296 -8.94 0.73 8.33
CA ILE A 296 -8.22 -0.53 8.13
C ILE A 296 -9.25 -1.64 7.97
N TYR A 297 -9.13 -2.44 6.91
CA TYR A 297 -10.05 -3.53 6.63
C TYR A 297 -9.32 -4.83 6.31
N VAL A 298 -9.95 -5.96 6.63
CA VAL A 298 -9.43 -7.28 6.27
C VAL A 298 -9.79 -7.58 4.81
N LYS A 299 -8.77 -7.93 4.01
CA LYS A 299 -8.91 -8.35 2.62
C LYS A 299 -9.22 -9.85 2.53
N LYS A 300 -9.66 -10.28 1.35
CA LYS A 300 -10.04 -11.68 1.09
C LYS A 300 -8.92 -12.71 1.23
N ASN A 301 -7.66 -12.29 1.12
CA ASN A 301 -6.48 -13.12 1.39
C ASN A 301 -5.95 -12.99 2.83
N GLY A 302 -6.72 -12.39 3.74
CA GLY A 302 -6.32 -12.17 5.14
C GLY A 302 -5.36 -10.99 5.35
N MET A 303 -4.81 -10.39 4.28
CA MET A 303 -4.00 -9.17 4.39
C MET A 303 -4.84 -7.97 4.83
N LEU A 304 -4.20 -6.91 5.32
CA LEU A 304 -4.87 -5.66 5.64
C LEU A 304 -4.87 -4.70 4.45
N GLY A 305 -5.98 -4.00 4.26
CA GLY A 305 -6.13 -2.87 3.37
C GLY A 305 -6.38 -1.58 4.16
N PHE A 306 -6.06 -0.45 3.53
CA PHE A 306 -6.05 0.88 4.16
C PHE A 306 -6.76 1.92 3.31
N ALA A 307 -7.44 2.86 3.96
CA ALA A 307 -8.00 4.05 3.32
C ALA A 307 -8.07 5.23 4.29
N LEU A 308 -7.85 6.44 3.79
CA LEU A 308 -7.95 7.68 4.54
C LEU A 308 -9.11 8.53 3.99
N PHE A 309 -9.85 9.18 4.87
CA PHE A 309 -10.96 10.07 4.51
C PHE A 309 -10.90 11.39 5.27
N ASP A 310 -11.34 12.47 4.65
CA ASP A 310 -11.53 13.77 5.30
C ASP A 310 -12.89 13.90 6.00
N ALA A 311 -13.18 15.08 6.54
CA ALA A 311 -14.45 15.42 7.20
C ALA A 311 -15.69 15.26 6.31
N ALA A 312 -15.54 15.42 4.99
CA ALA A 312 -16.61 15.25 4.02
C ALA A 312 -16.77 13.79 3.58
N GLY A 313 -15.95 12.87 4.13
CA GLY A 313 -15.90 11.48 3.71
C GLY A 313 -15.29 11.31 2.31
N ILE A 314 -14.47 12.25 1.86
CA ILE A 314 -13.73 12.16 0.59
C ILE A 314 -12.35 11.57 0.86
N ARG A 315 -11.98 10.60 0.02
CA ARG A 315 -10.73 9.87 0.11
C ARG A 315 -9.52 10.80 -0.01
N GLN A 316 -8.54 10.58 0.86
CA GLN A 316 -7.29 11.35 0.92
C GLN A 316 -6.08 10.43 0.71
N ASP A 317 -4.99 10.96 0.13
CA ASP A 317 -3.71 10.24 0.02
C ASP A 317 -2.86 10.40 1.30
N PHE A 318 -3.11 11.48 2.05
CA PHE A 318 -2.38 11.87 3.25
C PHE A 318 -3.33 12.28 4.36
N ALA A 319 -3.04 11.91 5.60
CA ALA A 319 -3.78 12.42 6.76
C ALA A 319 -3.29 13.83 7.12
N PRO A 320 -4.18 14.74 7.56
CA PRO A 320 -3.79 16.07 8.01
C PRO A 320 -2.89 16.03 9.25
N THR A 321 -1.70 16.62 9.18
CA THR A 321 -0.69 16.56 10.25
C THR A 321 -1.03 17.37 11.50
N ASN A 322 -2.01 18.26 11.41
CA ASN A 322 -2.60 18.94 12.57
C ASN A 322 -3.59 18.04 13.34
N ILE A 323 -3.99 16.89 12.77
CA ILE A 323 -4.91 15.93 13.41
C ILE A 323 -4.14 14.69 13.86
N VAL A 324 -3.33 14.09 12.98
CA VAL A 324 -2.55 12.88 13.28
C VAL A 324 -1.15 12.93 12.67
N GLN A 325 -0.18 12.34 13.37
CA GLN A 325 1.23 12.31 12.99
C GLN A 325 1.81 10.91 13.18
N ASP A 326 2.58 10.45 12.19
CA ASP A 326 3.41 9.26 12.28
C ASP A 326 4.66 9.55 13.10
N THR A 327 4.51 9.49 14.42
CA THR A 327 5.60 9.71 15.38
C THR A 327 6.70 8.64 15.25
N ALA A 328 6.36 7.44 14.78
CA ALA A 328 7.32 6.36 14.55
C ALA A 328 8.26 6.70 13.37
N SER A 329 7.73 7.15 12.24
CA SER A 329 8.55 7.63 11.12
C SER A 329 9.36 8.86 11.50
N ALA A 330 8.77 9.83 12.22
CA ALA A 330 9.46 11.04 12.67
C ALA A 330 10.70 10.73 13.53
N SER A 331 10.60 9.74 14.43
CA SER A 331 11.72 9.31 15.28
C SER A 331 12.92 8.75 14.51
N ARG A 332 12.72 8.39 13.23
CA ARG A 332 13.74 7.85 12.32
C ARG A 332 14.24 8.88 11.29
N GLY A 333 13.87 10.14 11.44
CA GLY A 333 14.21 11.20 10.48
C GLY A 333 13.40 11.17 9.19
N LEU A 334 12.29 10.41 9.15
CA LEU A 334 11.35 10.38 8.03
C LEU A 334 10.20 11.38 8.26
N SER A 335 9.45 11.68 7.20
CA SER A 335 8.25 12.53 7.30
C SER A 335 7.24 11.97 8.32
N SER A 336 6.70 12.85 9.17
CA SER A 336 5.62 12.54 10.11
C SER A 336 4.24 12.49 9.47
N THR A 337 4.13 12.72 8.16
CA THR A 337 2.85 12.64 7.44
C THR A 337 2.42 11.19 7.28
N ILE A 338 1.25 10.83 7.79
CA ILE A 338 0.64 9.52 7.54
C ILE A 338 0.22 9.48 6.07
N THR A 339 0.93 8.67 5.31
CA THR A 339 0.62 8.38 3.91
C THR A 339 -0.11 7.04 3.83
N ASN A 340 -1.19 6.96 3.06
CA ASN A 340 -2.02 5.76 3.00
C ASN A 340 -1.21 4.49 2.73
N ALA A 341 -1.64 3.39 3.35
CA ALA A 341 -1.02 2.07 3.37
C ALA A 341 0.41 2.02 3.95
N ARG A 342 1.42 2.66 3.35
CA ARG A 342 2.83 2.55 3.80
C ARG A 342 3.03 2.96 5.26
N ALA A 343 2.50 4.11 5.69
CA ALA A 343 2.64 4.53 7.09
C ALA A 343 1.82 3.62 8.02
N CYS A 344 0.66 3.15 7.54
CA CYS A 344 -0.22 2.27 8.30
C CYS A 344 0.43 0.90 8.55
N TYR A 345 1.14 0.32 7.58
CA TYR A 345 1.88 -0.93 7.75
C TYR A 345 2.89 -0.88 8.90
N ARG A 346 3.54 0.27 9.12
CA ARG A 346 4.51 0.42 10.22
C ARG A 346 3.87 0.17 11.58
N CYS A 347 2.73 0.82 11.84
CA CYS A 347 2.00 0.69 13.10
C CYS A 347 1.23 -0.64 13.17
N HIS A 348 0.77 -1.15 12.04
CA HIS A 348 -0.05 -2.35 11.93
C HIS A 348 0.72 -3.56 11.40
N ALA A 349 2.02 -3.61 11.67
CA ALA A 349 2.92 -4.68 11.23
C ALA A 349 2.42 -6.06 11.66
N THR A 350 1.75 -6.12 12.82
CA THR A 350 1.20 -7.33 13.46
C THR A 350 -0.33 -7.34 13.55
N GLY A 351 -1.02 -6.38 12.91
CA GLY A 351 -2.47 -6.29 12.86
C GLY A 351 -3.05 -5.04 13.54
N PHE A 352 -4.33 -5.10 13.89
CA PHE A 352 -5.02 -4.07 14.68
C PHE A 352 -4.37 -3.93 16.05
N ILE A 353 -4.09 -2.69 16.46
CA ILE A 353 -3.44 -2.38 17.73
C ILE A 353 -4.47 -2.51 18.86
N PRO A 354 -4.30 -3.44 19.82
CA PRO A 354 -5.23 -3.58 20.93
C PRO A 354 -5.25 -2.32 21.79
N LEU A 355 -6.45 -1.94 22.22
CA LEU A 355 -6.66 -0.82 23.13
C LEU A 355 -7.75 -1.15 24.15
N LYS A 356 -7.77 -0.36 25.23
CA LYS A 356 -8.80 -0.42 26.26
C LYS A 356 -9.74 0.76 26.10
N ASP A 357 -11.04 0.48 25.96
CA ASP A 357 -12.06 1.52 25.98
C ASP A 357 -12.10 2.24 27.33
N SER A 358 -11.93 3.57 27.30
CA SER A 358 -12.06 4.45 28.46
C SER A 358 -13.37 5.25 28.47
N ILE A 359 -14.09 5.29 27.34
CA ILE A 359 -15.26 6.16 27.17
C ILE A 359 -16.56 5.48 27.61
N GLY A 360 -16.74 4.18 27.38
CA GLY A 360 -17.89 3.43 27.90
C GLY A 360 -18.06 3.56 29.42
N PRO A 361 -17.01 3.31 30.23
CA PRO A 361 -17.05 3.56 31.68
C PRO A 361 -17.37 5.00 32.06
N HIS A 362 -16.85 5.98 31.29
CA HIS A 362 -17.15 7.40 31.49
C HIS A 362 -18.64 7.70 31.30
N ILE A 363 -19.25 7.23 30.21
CA ILE A 363 -20.69 7.39 29.93
C ILE A 363 -21.53 6.79 31.07
N ALA A 364 -21.14 5.62 31.57
CA ALA A 364 -21.90 4.93 32.63
C ALA A 364 -21.89 5.71 33.96
N ALA A 365 -20.71 6.21 34.36
CA ALA A 365 -20.50 6.87 35.64
C ALA A 365 -20.98 8.34 35.66
N ASN A 366 -20.90 9.04 34.54
CA ASN A 366 -21.17 10.47 34.47
C ASN A 366 -22.68 10.77 34.45
N THR A 367 -23.13 11.74 35.26
CA THR A 367 -24.53 12.17 35.37
C THR A 367 -24.95 13.11 34.24
N GLY A 368 -24.02 13.65 33.46
CA GLY A 368 -24.27 14.50 32.30
C GLY A 368 -24.79 13.76 31.06
N PHE A 369 -24.88 12.43 31.11
CA PHE A 369 -25.47 11.59 30.06
C PHE A 369 -26.90 11.17 30.43
N ASN A 370 -27.82 11.32 29.47
CA ASN A 370 -29.21 10.96 29.68
C ASN A 370 -29.44 9.43 29.60
N ALA A 371 -30.68 8.98 29.79
CA ALA A 371 -31.02 7.56 29.78
C ALA A 371 -30.72 6.88 28.43
N LEU A 372 -30.97 7.57 27.31
CA LEU A 372 -30.69 7.07 25.96
C LEU A 372 -29.18 6.95 25.76
N ASP A 373 -28.39 7.96 26.10
CA ASP A 373 -26.93 7.92 25.98
C ASP A 373 -26.35 6.75 26.78
N LYS A 374 -26.81 6.54 28.01
CA LYS A 374 -26.38 5.40 28.82
C LYS A 374 -26.78 4.05 28.21
N GLN A 375 -27.92 3.99 27.51
CA GLN A 375 -28.33 2.80 26.77
C GLN A 375 -27.42 2.55 25.56
N LEU A 376 -27.15 3.57 24.74
CA LEU A 376 -26.25 3.47 23.59
C LEU A 376 -24.82 3.12 24.05
N GLY A 377 -24.37 3.71 25.16
CA GLY A 377 -23.11 3.37 25.83
C GLY A 377 -23.00 1.87 26.11
N ARG A 378 -24.00 1.27 26.74
CA ARG A 378 -24.03 -0.18 27.02
C ARG A 378 -24.10 -1.05 25.76
N LEU A 379 -24.73 -0.55 24.69
CA LEU A 379 -24.89 -1.31 23.45
C LEU A 379 -23.59 -1.35 22.64
N PHE A 380 -22.92 -0.21 22.49
CA PHE A 380 -21.82 -0.08 21.53
C PHE A 380 -20.44 -0.06 22.18
N PHE A 381 -20.30 0.42 23.42
CA PHE A 381 -19.02 0.43 24.13
C PHE A 381 -18.89 -0.84 24.98
N LYS A 382 -18.02 -1.76 24.52
CA LYS A 382 -17.94 -3.10 25.11
C LYS A 382 -16.97 -3.13 26.30
N PRO A 383 -17.24 -3.98 27.31
CA PRO A 383 -16.26 -4.23 28.37
C PRO A 383 -14.92 -4.72 27.82
N ALA A 384 -13.83 -4.42 28.53
CA ALA A 384 -12.45 -4.67 28.07
C ALA A 384 -12.21 -6.12 27.59
N ALA A 385 -12.73 -7.13 28.28
CA ALA A 385 -12.57 -8.53 27.89
C ALA A 385 -13.25 -8.86 26.55
N VAL A 386 -14.43 -8.27 26.29
CA VAL A 386 -15.15 -8.43 25.02
C VAL A 386 -14.43 -7.66 23.91
N GLY A 387 -13.97 -6.44 24.19
CA GLY A 387 -13.14 -5.66 23.27
C GLY A 387 -11.88 -6.41 22.83
N ALA A 388 -11.14 -6.98 23.79
CA ALA A 388 -9.93 -7.77 23.51
C ALA A 388 -10.21 -9.00 22.64
N ALA A 389 -11.39 -9.62 22.77
CA ALA A 389 -11.78 -10.75 21.93
C ALA A 389 -11.95 -10.36 20.45
N PHE A 390 -12.45 -9.14 20.15
CA PHE A 390 -12.53 -8.64 18.78
C PHE A 390 -11.15 -8.44 18.16
N PHE A 391 -10.22 -7.79 18.88
CA PHE A 391 -8.83 -7.65 18.40
C PHE A 391 -8.18 -9.00 18.14
N LYS A 392 -8.29 -9.94 19.08
CA LYS A 392 -7.75 -11.29 18.91
C LYS A 392 -8.31 -11.99 17.68
N LYS A 393 -9.63 -11.91 17.49
CA LYS A 393 -10.33 -12.53 16.37
C LYS A 393 -9.88 -11.92 15.04
N ASP A 394 -9.88 -10.59 14.95
CA ASP A 394 -9.64 -9.89 13.68
C ASP A 394 -8.13 -9.85 13.33
N ASN A 395 -7.23 -10.00 14.31
CA ASN A 395 -5.80 -10.19 14.06
C ASN A 395 -5.43 -11.61 13.64
N ALA A 396 -6.28 -12.62 13.90
CA ALA A 396 -5.94 -14.01 13.63
C ALA A 396 -5.73 -14.27 12.13
N ASP A 397 -6.58 -13.70 11.27
CA ASP A 397 -6.49 -13.89 9.82
C ASP A 397 -5.23 -13.25 9.24
N TYR A 398 -4.88 -12.04 9.71
CA TYR A 398 -3.66 -11.36 9.29
C TYR A 398 -2.40 -12.04 9.79
N ALA A 399 -2.38 -12.48 11.06
CA ALA A 399 -1.26 -13.24 11.62
C ALA A 399 -1.04 -14.56 10.84
N LYS A 400 -2.14 -15.24 10.47
CA LYS A 400 -2.07 -16.41 9.61
C LYS A 400 -1.50 -16.07 8.22
N ALA A 401 -1.96 -14.99 7.59
CA ALA A 401 -1.48 -14.59 6.29
C ALA A 401 0.03 -14.28 6.28
N LEU A 402 0.52 -13.57 7.31
CA LEU A 402 1.95 -13.31 7.46
C LEU A 402 2.78 -14.59 7.69
N ALA A 403 2.24 -15.53 8.47
CA ALA A 403 2.89 -16.83 8.71
C ALA A 403 2.93 -17.69 7.44
N ASP A 404 1.86 -17.69 6.64
CA ASP A 404 1.81 -18.43 5.37
C ASP A 404 2.81 -17.86 4.35
N LEU A 405 3.06 -16.55 4.35
CA LEU A 405 4.09 -15.88 3.54
C LEU A 405 5.52 -16.02 4.09
N GLN A 406 5.68 -16.58 5.29
CA GLN A 406 6.98 -16.66 5.99
C GLN A 406 7.69 -15.30 6.13
N VAL A 407 6.92 -14.21 6.23
CA VAL A 407 7.46 -12.86 6.41
C VAL A 407 7.79 -12.68 7.90
N ASP A 408 9.00 -13.09 8.27
CA ASP A 408 9.54 -13.06 9.62
C ASP A 408 10.11 -11.68 9.97
N ASN A 409 9.27 -10.77 10.49
CA ASN A 409 9.78 -9.62 11.25
C ASN A 409 8.70 -9.00 12.17
N PRO A 410 8.61 -9.40 13.45
CA PRO A 410 7.65 -8.82 14.39
C PRO A 410 8.07 -7.43 14.88
N THR A 411 9.34 -7.03 14.69
CA THR A 411 9.89 -5.77 15.21
C THR A 411 9.81 -4.61 14.21
N GLU A 412 9.84 -4.91 12.91
CA GLU A 412 9.71 -3.93 11.84
C GLU A 412 8.95 -4.55 10.66
N ASP A 413 7.98 -3.81 10.13
CA ASP A 413 7.22 -4.27 8.96
C ASP A 413 8.13 -4.43 7.73
N ALA A 414 8.10 -5.58 7.04
CA ALA A 414 8.96 -5.86 5.89
C ALA A 414 8.80 -4.87 4.72
N VAL A 415 7.60 -4.31 4.50
CA VAL A 415 7.40 -3.25 3.50
C VAL A 415 8.13 -1.98 3.94
N ASN A 416 8.05 -1.64 5.23
CA ASN A 416 8.74 -0.47 5.75
C ASN A 416 10.26 -0.67 5.80
N ALA A 417 10.77 -1.85 6.17
CA ALA A 417 12.20 -2.17 6.10
C ALA A 417 12.75 -1.96 4.68
N LEU A 418 11.99 -2.39 3.66
CA LEU A 418 12.36 -2.21 2.26
C LEU A 418 12.22 -0.76 1.77
N THR A 419 11.13 -0.06 2.09
CA THR A 419 10.88 1.31 1.60
C THR A 419 11.68 2.37 2.35
N ASP A 420 11.95 2.19 3.64
CA ASP A 420 12.76 3.12 4.42
C ASP A 420 14.18 3.20 3.89
N LYS A 421 14.74 2.08 3.40
CA LYS A 421 16.03 2.06 2.73
C LYS A 421 16.09 3.03 1.56
N LEU A 422 15.04 3.19 0.76
CA LEU A 422 15.00 4.15 -0.35
C LEU A 422 14.73 5.59 0.10
N ARG A 423 13.95 5.77 1.19
CA ARG A 423 13.50 7.09 1.65
C ARG A 423 14.52 7.81 2.52
N LEU A 424 15.33 7.06 3.26
CA LEU A 424 16.48 7.59 3.97
C LEU A 424 17.53 8.09 2.97
N GLU A 425 18.49 8.87 3.46
CA GLU A 425 19.54 9.38 2.59
C GLU A 425 20.41 8.22 2.05
N GLN A 426 20.67 8.25 0.74
CA GLN A 426 21.43 7.23 0.02
C GLN A 426 22.89 7.64 -0.12
N ASP A 427 23.80 6.69 0.06
CA ASP A 427 25.20 6.86 -0.32
C ASP A 427 25.48 6.43 -1.76
N ILE A 428 26.73 6.62 -2.20
CA ILE A 428 27.13 6.34 -3.58
C ILE A 428 27.04 4.85 -3.96
N ASN A 429 27.23 3.93 -3.01
CA ASN A 429 27.13 2.49 -3.30
C ASN A 429 25.68 2.09 -3.54
N GLN A 430 24.77 2.62 -2.72
CA GLN A 430 23.33 2.39 -2.86
C GLN A 430 22.81 2.94 -4.19
N VAL A 431 23.21 4.16 -4.57
CA VAL A 431 22.82 4.77 -5.85
C VAL A 431 23.43 4.00 -7.03
N ALA A 432 24.68 3.57 -6.95
CA ALA A 432 25.32 2.78 -7.99
C ALA A 432 24.63 1.41 -8.16
N GLY A 433 24.31 0.77 -7.03
CA GLY A 433 23.53 -0.47 -6.97
C GLY A 433 22.17 -0.36 -7.66
N MET A 434 21.42 0.73 -7.41
CA MET A 434 20.14 1.02 -8.08
C MET A 434 20.25 1.10 -9.60
N LEU A 435 21.40 1.54 -10.12
CA LEU A 435 21.68 1.69 -11.55
C LEU A 435 22.35 0.44 -12.16
N GLY A 436 22.73 -0.55 -11.36
CA GLY A 436 23.45 -1.74 -11.81
C GLY A 436 24.86 -1.44 -12.34
N ILE A 437 25.49 -0.38 -11.84
CA ILE A 437 26.88 0.02 -12.13
C ILE A 437 27.70 0.08 -10.84
N THR A 438 29.02 0.03 -10.96
CA THR A 438 29.93 0.16 -9.81
C THR A 438 29.97 1.60 -9.28
N ALA A 439 30.31 1.79 -8.01
CA ALA A 439 30.51 3.13 -7.44
C ALA A 439 31.55 3.95 -8.22
N GLN A 440 32.60 3.30 -8.75
CA GLN A 440 33.62 3.95 -9.56
C GLN A 440 33.05 4.48 -10.88
N GLU A 441 32.22 3.69 -11.58
CA GLU A 441 31.53 4.12 -12.80
C GLU A 441 30.60 5.30 -12.50
N LEU A 442 29.87 5.25 -11.37
CA LEU A 442 29.02 6.36 -10.93
C LEU A 442 29.81 7.64 -10.64
N GLN A 443 30.97 7.55 -9.98
CA GLN A 443 31.85 8.69 -9.73
C GLN A 443 32.30 9.37 -11.02
N VAL A 444 32.76 8.57 -11.99
CA VAL A 444 33.20 9.07 -13.31
C VAL A 444 32.04 9.76 -14.04
N GLY A 445 30.85 9.16 -13.98
CA GLY A 445 29.63 9.72 -14.55
C GLY A 445 29.25 11.08 -13.95
N LEU A 446 29.22 11.16 -12.62
CA LEU A 446 28.95 12.41 -11.90
C LEU A 446 29.97 13.49 -12.25
N GLN A 447 31.27 13.17 -12.22
CA GLN A 447 32.34 14.12 -12.58
C GLN A 447 32.22 14.66 -14.01
N SER A 448 31.58 13.90 -14.90
CA SER A 448 31.40 14.27 -16.31
C SER A 448 30.06 14.99 -16.58
N SER A 449 29.09 14.91 -15.67
CA SER A 449 27.78 15.54 -15.79
C SER A 449 27.70 16.80 -14.93
N THR A 450 27.74 17.97 -15.57
CA THR A 450 27.62 19.28 -14.89
C THR A 450 26.29 19.40 -14.14
N ASP A 451 25.19 19.07 -14.81
CA ASP A 451 23.84 19.30 -14.29
C ASP A 451 23.48 18.28 -13.20
N ALA A 452 23.80 16.99 -13.37
CA ALA A 452 23.57 16.02 -12.31
C ALA A 452 24.48 16.28 -11.10
N SER A 453 25.74 16.68 -11.32
CA SER A 453 26.63 17.06 -10.22
C SER A 453 26.12 18.24 -9.39
N ALA A 454 25.40 19.17 -9.99
CA ALA A 454 24.81 20.29 -9.25
C ALA A 454 23.72 19.82 -8.25
N ILE A 455 23.08 18.68 -8.48
CA ILE A 455 21.98 18.15 -7.66
C ILE A 455 22.47 17.06 -6.70
N ILE A 456 23.22 16.09 -7.21
CA ILE A 456 23.66 14.88 -6.48
C ILE A 456 25.19 14.70 -6.45
N GLY A 457 25.97 15.68 -6.92
CA GLY A 457 27.43 15.60 -6.94
C GLY A 457 28.08 15.58 -5.56
N THR A 458 27.32 15.88 -4.50
CA THR A 458 27.78 15.69 -3.11
C THR A 458 28.11 14.23 -2.81
N LEU A 459 27.55 13.26 -3.56
CA LEU A 459 27.92 11.84 -3.49
C LEU A 459 29.40 11.57 -3.79
N LEU A 460 30.11 12.49 -4.46
CA LEU A 460 31.56 12.37 -4.68
C LEU A 460 32.37 12.52 -3.40
N GLN A 461 31.76 13.06 -2.33
CA GLN A 461 32.41 13.20 -1.04
C GLN A 461 32.19 11.94 -0.20
N PRO A 462 33.24 11.37 0.43
CA PRO A 462 33.10 10.18 1.26
C PRO A 462 32.07 10.38 2.37
N SER A 463 31.20 9.38 2.58
CA SER A 463 30.16 9.36 3.62
C SER A 463 29.05 10.40 3.48
N VAL A 464 29.03 11.18 2.39
CA VAL A 464 27.91 12.09 2.12
C VAL A 464 26.78 11.33 1.45
N LYS A 465 25.56 11.65 1.87
CA LYS A 465 24.33 11.03 1.40
C LYS A 465 23.41 12.07 0.77
N VAL A 466 22.51 11.61 -0.09
CA VAL A 466 21.50 12.45 -0.73
C VAL A 466 20.09 11.92 -0.45
N ASN A 467 19.13 12.83 -0.25
CA ASN A 467 17.75 12.44 -0.01
C ASN A 467 17.05 11.97 -1.30
N LEU A 468 15.91 11.30 -1.12
CA LEU A 468 15.12 10.75 -2.24
C LEU A 468 14.72 11.80 -3.28
N GLN A 469 14.39 13.03 -2.88
CA GLN A 469 13.99 14.07 -3.84
C GLN A 469 15.15 14.45 -4.75
N ALA A 470 16.36 14.63 -4.20
CA ALA A 470 17.56 14.89 -5.00
C ALA A 470 17.85 13.76 -6.00
N LEU A 471 17.58 12.50 -5.63
CA LEU A 471 17.72 11.37 -6.55
C LEU A 471 16.68 11.39 -7.68
N ILE A 472 15.42 11.70 -7.36
CA ILE A 472 14.34 11.82 -8.35
C ILE A 472 14.69 12.91 -9.37
N ASP A 473 15.26 14.02 -8.92
CA ASP A 473 15.61 15.15 -9.78
C ASP A 473 16.92 14.92 -10.56
N GLY A 474 17.93 14.32 -9.92
CA GLY A 474 19.29 14.18 -10.48
C GLY A 474 19.53 12.92 -11.32
N LEU A 475 18.92 11.77 -10.98
CA LEU A 475 19.19 10.51 -11.68
C LEU A 475 18.78 10.52 -13.16
N PRO A 476 17.61 11.06 -13.57
CA PRO A 476 17.24 11.10 -14.98
C PRO A 476 18.27 11.86 -15.85
N ILE A 477 18.84 12.94 -15.32
CA ILE A 477 19.88 13.73 -15.99
C ILE A 477 21.14 12.89 -16.13
N LEU A 478 21.60 12.29 -15.02
CA LEU A 478 22.81 11.48 -15.00
C LEU A 478 22.72 10.28 -15.94
N ILE A 479 21.58 9.57 -15.95
CA ILE A 479 21.32 8.43 -16.83
C ILE A 479 21.44 8.85 -18.30
N ASN A 480 20.88 10.01 -18.65
CA ASN A 480 20.97 10.51 -20.01
C ASN A 480 22.41 10.89 -20.39
N ASP A 481 23.13 11.61 -19.51
CA ASP A 481 24.50 12.07 -19.76
C ASP A 481 25.49 10.91 -19.87
N MET A 482 25.30 9.86 -19.07
CA MET A 482 26.10 8.64 -19.11
C MET A 482 25.66 7.66 -20.21
N ASN A 483 24.56 7.94 -20.93
CA ASN A 483 23.89 6.99 -21.83
C ASN A 483 23.63 5.63 -21.17
N LEU A 484 23.30 5.61 -19.88
CA LEU A 484 22.91 4.37 -19.21
C LEU A 484 21.63 3.82 -19.83
N PHE A 485 21.54 2.49 -19.83
CA PHE A 485 20.40 1.74 -20.38
C PHE A 485 20.20 1.95 -21.89
N LYS A 486 21.27 2.27 -22.62
CA LYS A 486 21.35 2.27 -24.07
C LYS A 486 22.53 1.38 -24.48
N ASP A 487 22.45 0.77 -25.66
CA ASP A 487 23.62 0.11 -26.24
C ASP A 487 24.54 1.17 -26.83
N ASP A 488 25.86 0.97 -26.70
CA ASP A 488 26.87 1.81 -27.34
C ASP A 488 26.63 1.79 -28.86
N GLN A 489 26.51 2.98 -29.47
CA GLN A 489 26.31 3.11 -30.93
C GLN A 489 27.59 2.88 -31.73
#